data_AF-A0A937NB00-F1
#
_entry.id   AF-A0A937NB00-F1
#
_cell.length_a   1.000
_cell.length_b   1.000
_cell.length_c   1.000
_cell.angle_alpha   90.00
_cell.angle_beta   90.00
_cell.angle_gamma   90.00
#
_symmetry.space_group_name_H-M   'P 1'
#
loop_
_entity.id
_entity.type
_entity.pdbx_description
1 polymer ?
#
loop_
_entity_poly.entity_id
_entity_poly.type
_entity_poly.pdbx_seq_one_letter_code
_entity_poly.pdbx_strand_id
1 'polypeptide(L)'
;MERKEAQQALQAKADKNAAPTAKKSTPRPASPPKATPKKDSAVAKPATVPLVDVSIATRDPEPPKQDSPRFIIANRKPDKPLSAAEQRQRTIENLQQIGRALVLHVNERRCFPAPAVCDKSYSPLLSWRVVLLPYLGYEDLYGQFRLDEPWDSPHNRDLLSSIPPVYQSPDRFDERTNYQVPLGAGAAFSGNRGVAVRKIEDGVVNTVVLLEVDDELAVPWTKPDDYRVDYAKPAEGVGELRAGHFFVVWGDGTVGQVSLEDGAKYWKALTSIDGGEPFSASQISQAPVVEPAPPEQVADVSADVKSTGGPETREPAGKGPTKEQSPSIPTETQTSGDAAQDDDNRSPVPPESARRLALDLFREIFQSEYEDADTDEERLAFAEKIRAHADGMQEDTA
;
A
#
# COMPACT_ATOMS: atom_id res chain seq x y z
N MET A 1 38.69 -23.03 51.47
CA MET A 1 39.61 -23.68 50.52
C MET A 1 39.06 -23.61 49.10
N GLU A 2 37.74 -23.56 48.91
CA GLU A 2 37.09 -23.51 47.58
C GLU A 2 37.11 -22.15 46.85
N ARG A 3 37.49 -21.03 47.51
CA ARG A 3 37.69 -19.73 46.84
C ARG A 3 39.08 -19.53 46.22
N LYS A 4 40.05 -20.42 46.47
CA LYS A 4 41.39 -20.35 45.87
C LYS A 4 41.52 -21.21 44.61
N GLU A 5 40.70 -22.25 44.45
CA GLU A 5 40.69 -23.08 43.23
C GLU A 5 39.91 -22.43 42.07
N ALA A 6 38.89 -21.63 42.37
CA ALA A 6 38.11 -20.93 41.35
C ALA A 6 38.89 -19.77 40.67
N GLN A 7 39.89 -19.17 41.33
CA GLN A 7 40.74 -18.13 40.74
C GLN A 7 41.94 -18.70 39.96
N GLN A 8 42.38 -19.94 40.25
CA GLN A 8 43.43 -20.61 39.48
C GLN A 8 42.92 -21.20 38.15
N ALA A 9 41.62 -21.49 38.03
CA ALA A 9 41.02 -21.95 36.77
C ALA A 9 40.72 -20.83 35.76
N LEU A 10 40.68 -19.56 36.21
CA LEU A 10 40.44 -18.39 35.36
C LEU A 10 41.71 -17.79 34.75
N GLN A 11 42.88 -18.05 35.35
CA GLN A 11 44.18 -17.60 34.80
C GLN A 11 44.75 -18.56 33.74
N ALA A 12 44.27 -19.81 33.66
CA ALA A 12 44.78 -20.83 32.74
C ALA A 12 44.10 -20.86 31.35
N LYS A 13 43.10 -20.01 31.10
CA LYS A 13 42.44 -19.85 29.79
C LYS A 13 42.75 -18.52 29.08
N ALA A 14 43.58 -17.66 29.67
CA ALA A 14 43.99 -16.38 29.08
C ALA A 14 45.37 -16.41 28.38
N ASP A 15 46.14 -17.51 28.48
CA ASP A 15 47.55 -17.58 27.99
C ASP A 15 47.79 -18.58 26.85
N LYS A 16 46.81 -18.78 25.95
CA LYS A 16 47.01 -19.54 24.70
C LYS A 16 46.52 -18.78 23.46
N ASN A 17 47.07 -17.59 23.23
CA ASN A 17 47.37 -17.09 21.87
C ASN A 17 48.15 -15.78 21.95
N ALA A 18 49.46 -15.88 22.18
CA ALA A 18 50.40 -14.79 21.88
C ALA A 18 51.76 -15.39 21.46
N ALA A 19 52.24 -14.94 20.30
CA ALA A 19 53.38 -15.42 19.53
C ALA A 19 54.77 -15.15 20.17
N PRO A 20 55.85 -15.65 19.54
CA PRO A 20 56.85 -14.71 18.95
C PRO A 20 57.43 -15.27 17.61
N THR A 21 58.08 -14.54 16.67
CA THR A 21 58.82 -13.28 16.70
C THR A 21 59.13 -12.79 15.26
N ALA A 22 59.02 -11.47 15.07
CA ALA A 22 59.76 -10.50 14.23
C ALA A 22 60.73 -10.94 13.10
N LYS A 23 60.64 -10.23 11.94
CA LYS A 23 61.71 -9.32 11.44
C LYS A 23 61.30 -8.42 10.24
N LYS A 24 61.57 -7.12 10.41
CA LYS A 24 62.04 -6.07 9.48
C LYS A 24 61.16 -5.45 8.36
N SER A 25 60.57 -4.29 8.72
CA SER A 25 60.60 -2.94 8.10
C SER A 25 61.15 -2.67 6.68
N THR A 26 60.24 -2.18 5.79
CA THR A 26 60.27 -1.02 4.83
C THR A 26 61.39 -0.89 3.76
N PRO A 27 61.23 -0.15 2.62
CA PRO A 27 60.16 0.78 2.22
C PRO A 27 59.63 0.67 0.75
N ARG A 28 58.63 1.51 0.45
CA ARG A 28 57.96 1.85 -0.83
C ARG A 28 58.92 2.37 -1.94
N PRO A 29 58.58 2.17 -3.23
CA PRO A 29 58.82 3.15 -4.30
C PRO A 29 57.49 3.46 -5.05
N ALA A 30 57.06 4.73 -5.16
CA ALA A 30 57.35 5.71 -6.23
C ALA A 30 56.79 5.33 -7.62
N SER A 31 55.74 6.04 -8.06
CA SER A 31 55.34 6.20 -9.49
C SER A 31 56.39 7.05 -10.23
N PRO A 32 56.63 6.90 -11.56
CA PRO A 32 55.78 7.52 -12.63
C PRO A 32 55.94 6.80 -14.02
N PRO A 33 55.68 7.37 -15.23
CA PRO A 33 54.74 8.42 -15.67
C PRO A 33 53.79 7.99 -16.84
N LYS A 34 52.91 8.93 -17.17
CA LYS A 34 52.01 9.10 -18.34
C LYS A 34 52.67 8.79 -19.71
N ALA A 35 51.97 8.06 -20.58
CA ALA A 35 52.14 8.13 -22.04
C ALA A 35 50.83 7.74 -22.77
N THR A 36 50.40 8.59 -23.70
CA THR A 36 49.41 8.39 -24.77
C THR A 36 50.05 8.90 -26.08
N PRO A 37 49.50 8.67 -27.30
CA PRO A 37 48.58 7.63 -27.81
C PRO A 37 49.05 7.01 -29.16
N LYS A 38 48.44 5.91 -29.65
CA LYS A 38 48.33 5.62 -31.10
C LYS A 38 47.05 4.84 -31.45
N LYS A 39 46.29 5.43 -32.39
CA LYS A 39 45.42 4.89 -33.47
C LYS A 39 45.76 3.45 -33.92
N ASP A 40 44.86 2.58 -34.38
CA ASP A 40 43.64 2.72 -35.20
C ASP A 40 42.74 1.46 -35.07
N SER A 41 41.53 1.62 -35.61
CA SER A 41 40.59 0.62 -36.16
C SER A 41 39.35 0.22 -35.35
N ALA A 42 38.23 0.38 -36.07
CA ALA A 42 36.86 0.37 -35.64
C ALA A 42 36.16 -0.97 -35.90
N VAL A 43 35.20 -1.35 -35.04
CA VAL A 43 34.00 -2.15 -35.42
C VAL A 43 32.81 -1.78 -34.50
N ALA A 44 31.71 -1.40 -35.17
CA ALA A 44 30.27 -1.35 -34.85
C ALA A 44 29.72 -1.24 -33.40
N LYS A 45 28.83 -0.24 -33.23
CA LYS A 45 27.94 0.05 -32.08
C LYS A 45 26.77 -0.95 -31.95
N PRO A 46 26.22 -1.17 -30.74
CA PRO A 46 24.78 -1.36 -30.56
C PRO A 46 24.10 -0.04 -30.13
N ALA A 47 22.86 0.15 -30.58
CA ALA A 47 22.07 1.38 -30.46
C ALA A 47 21.69 1.70 -29.01
N THR A 48 22.00 2.92 -28.58
CA THR A 48 21.55 3.55 -27.33
C THR A 48 20.20 4.21 -27.57
N VAL A 49 19.21 3.87 -26.75
CA VAL A 49 17.91 4.56 -26.65
C VAL A 49 18.16 6.00 -26.16
N PRO A 50 17.58 7.05 -26.77
CA PRO A 50 17.94 8.42 -26.42
C PRO A 50 17.38 8.77 -25.03
N LEU A 51 18.27 9.16 -24.14
CA LEU A 51 17.97 9.89 -22.92
C LEU A 51 17.45 11.28 -23.33
N VAL A 52 16.23 11.61 -22.94
CA VAL A 52 15.64 12.93 -23.19
C VAL A 52 16.38 13.94 -22.32
N ASP A 53 17.17 14.81 -22.94
CA ASP A 53 17.84 15.93 -22.30
C ASP A 53 16.84 17.07 -22.08
N VAL A 54 16.23 17.11 -20.89
CA VAL A 54 15.49 18.28 -20.44
C VAL A 54 16.48 19.17 -19.68
N SER A 55 17.17 20.01 -20.44
CA SER A 55 17.94 21.13 -19.89
C SER A 55 16.98 22.15 -19.27
N ILE A 56 16.65 21.98 -17.99
CA ILE A 56 16.01 23.00 -17.16
C ILE A 56 17.12 23.93 -16.66
N ALA A 57 17.03 25.20 -17.03
CA ALA A 57 17.93 26.24 -16.57
C ALA A 57 17.92 26.29 -15.03
N THR A 58 19.08 26.03 -14.44
CA THR A 58 19.35 26.11 -13.00
C THR A 58 19.20 27.54 -12.50
N ARG A 59 18.09 27.79 -11.82
CA ARG A 59 17.99 28.73 -10.70
C ARG A 59 17.15 28.06 -9.63
N ASP A 60 17.74 27.09 -8.94
CA ASP A 60 17.20 26.64 -7.67
C ASP A 60 17.40 27.78 -6.66
N PRO A 61 16.33 28.36 -6.08
CA PRO A 61 16.51 29.20 -4.92
C PRO A 61 17.04 28.31 -3.78
N GLU A 62 18.16 28.73 -3.18
CA GLU A 62 18.74 28.12 -1.98
C GLU A 62 17.62 27.88 -0.95
N PRO A 63 17.47 26.64 -0.42
CA PRO A 63 16.43 26.36 0.56
C PRO A 63 16.65 27.27 1.78
N PRO A 64 15.60 27.97 2.24
CA PRO A 64 15.75 28.95 3.32
C PRO A 64 16.23 28.23 4.58
N LYS A 65 17.33 28.71 5.17
CA LYS A 65 17.84 28.25 6.46
C LYS A 65 16.74 28.42 7.52
N GLN A 66 16.28 27.30 8.09
CA GLN A 66 15.11 27.24 8.96
C GLN A 66 15.53 27.36 10.44
N ASP A 67 15.47 28.57 10.99
CA ASP A 67 15.37 28.73 12.45
C ASP A 67 13.89 28.47 12.86
N SER A 68 13.69 27.81 14.01
CA SER A 68 12.42 27.45 14.71
C SER A 68 11.37 28.60 14.74
N PRO A 69 10.04 28.47 14.98
CA PRO A 69 9.08 27.35 15.13
C PRO A 69 7.86 27.54 14.19
N ARG A 70 7.92 27.09 12.93
CA ARG A 70 6.94 27.48 11.88
C ARG A 70 5.69 26.60 11.74
N PHE A 71 5.53 25.59 12.58
CA PHE A 71 4.58 24.51 12.30
C PHE A 71 3.27 24.51 13.09
N ILE A 72 3.02 25.47 13.97
CA ILE A 72 1.81 25.45 14.80
C ILE A 72 0.55 25.66 13.94
N ILE A 73 -0.27 24.62 13.85
CA ILE A 73 -1.49 24.58 13.06
C ILE A 73 -2.51 25.68 13.41
N ALA A 74 -2.57 26.09 14.67
CA ALA A 74 -3.53 27.08 15.16
C ALA A 74 -3.48 28.41 14.37
N ASN A 75 -2.34 28.74 13.76
CA ASN A 75 -2.15 29.97 13.00
C ASN A 75 -2.58 29.85 11.51
N ARG A 76 -3.08 28.69 11.06
CA ARG A 76 -3.37 28.43 9.64
C ARG A 76 -4.85 28.41 9.28
N LYS A 77 -5.74 28.43 10.27
CA LYS A 77 -7.18 28.43 10.02
C LYS A 77 -7.57 29.77 9.38
N PRO A 78 -8.20 29.77 8.18
CA PRO A 78 -8.63 31.00 7.54
C PRO A 78 -9.82 31.62 8.27
N ASP A 79 -9.91 32.94 8.25
CA ASP A 79 -11.04 33.68 8.86
C ASP A 79 -12.38 33.39 8.18
N LYS A 80 -12.34 33.03 6.89
CA LYS A 80 -13.51 32.62 6.11
C LYS A 80 -13.34 31.18 5.65
N PRO A 81 -14.43 30.39 5.58
CA PRO A 81 -14.40 29.07 4.96
C PRO A 81 -13.87 29.15 3.53
N LEU A 82 -13.06 28.17 3.15
CA LEU A 82 -12.58 28.03 1.78
C LEU A 82 -13.75 27.64 0.87
N SER A 83 -13.73 28.13 -0.37
CA SER A 83 -14.61 27.64 -1.43
C SER A 83 -14.21 26.23 -1.87
N ALA A 84 -15.15 25.49 -2.48
CA ALA A 84 -14.88 24.15 -3.02
C ALA A 84 -13.71 24.13 -4.03
N ALA A 85 -13.57 25.20 -4.82
CA ALA A 85 -12.46 25.33 -5.76
C ALA A 85 -11.11 25.53 -5.05
N GLU A 86 -11.07 26.34 -3.99
CA GLU A 86 -9.86 26.53 -3.18
C GLU A 86 -9.47 25.25 -2.42
N GLN A 87 -10.46 24.50 -1.91
CA GLN A 87 -10.22 23.20 -1.28
C GLN A 87 -9.62 22.21 -2.29
N ARG A 88 -10.24 22.06 -3.47
CA ARG A 88 -9.70 21.22 -4.55
C ARG A 88 -8.28 21.61 -4.92
N GLN A 89 -8.03 22.91 -5.17
CA GLN A 89 -6.70 23.40 -5.53
C GLN A 89 -5.64 23.02 -4.49
N ARG A 90 -5.92 23.26 -3.20
CA ARG A 90 -4.98 22.95 -2.11
C ARG A 90 -4.76 21.46 -1.96
N THR A 91 -5.80 20.64 -2.09
CA THR A 91 -5.64 19.18 -2.09
C THR A 91 -4.74 18.73 -3.24
N ILE A 92 -4.94 19.24 -4.44
CA ILE A 92 -4.10 18.89 -5.61
C ILE A 92 -2.64 19.26 -5.35
N GLU A 93 -2.36 20.47 -4.87
CA GLU A 93 -1.01 20.92 -4.55
C GLU A 93 -0.33 20.08 -3.45
N ASN A 94 -1.10 19.71 -2.43
CA ASN A 94 -0.64 18.83 -1.36
C ASN A 94 -0.28 17.44 -1.90
N LEU A 95 -1.19 16.81 -2.64
CA LEU A 95 -0.98 15.48 -3.21
C LEU A 95 0.17 15.45 -4.22
N GLN A 96 0.35 16.52 -5.01
CA GLN A 96 1.50 16.65 -5.90
C GLN A 96 2.83 16.70 -5.12
N GLN A 97 2.86 17.40 -3.98
CA GLN A 97 4.05 17.43 -3.13
C GLN A 97 4.34 16.07 -2.49
N ILE A 98 3.31 15.39 -1.97
CA ILE A 98 3.47 14.04 -1.39
C ILE A 98 3.90 13.03 -2.47
N GLY A 99 3.29 13.06 -3.65
CA GLY A 99 3.64 12.20 -4.77
C GLY A 99 5.10 12.39 -5.20
N ARG A 100 5.59 13.62 -5.29
CA ARG A 100 7.01 13.89 -5.55
C ARG A 100 7.91 13.32 -4.45
N ALA A 101 7.55 13.49 -3.18
CA ALA A 101 8.33 12.95 -2.06
C ALA A 101 8.39 11.41 -2.08
N LEU A 102 7.28 10.74 -2.40
CA LEU A 102 7.23 9.28 -2.59
C LEU A 102 8.16 8.82 -3.72
N VAL A 103 8.14 9.52 -4.87
CA VAL A 103 9.03 9.22 -6.00
C VAL A 103 10.50 9.43 -5.63
N LEU A 104 10.84 10.48 -4.89
CA LEU A 104 12.20 10.70 -4.41
C LEU A 104 12.65 9.57 -3.46
N HIS A 105 11.80 9.16 -2.52
CA HIS A 105 12.07 8.01 -1.65
C HIS A 105 12.28 6.73 -2.46
N VAL A 106 11.41 6.45 -3.43
CA VAL A 106 11.54 5.30 -4.34
C VAL A 106 12.85 5.35 -5.15
N ASN A 107 13.25 6.52 -5.64
CA ASN A 107 14.49 6.66 -6.41
C ASN A 107 15.72 6.34 -5.57
N GLU A 108 15.72 6.75 -4.30
CA GLU A 108 16.82 6.51 -3.37
C GLU A 108 16.80 5.06 -2.81
N ARG A 109 15.63 4.59 -2.36
CA ARG A 109 15.48 3.36 -1.56
C ARG A 109 15.01 2.15 -2.37
N ARG A 110 14.56 2.37 -3.62
CA ARG A 110 14.01 1.35 -4.55
C ARG A 110 12.72 0.68 -4.08
N CYS A 111 12.07 1.25 -3.07
CA CYS A 111 10.80 0.81 -2.52
C CYS A 111 9.98 2.02 -2.07
N PHE A 112 8.66 1.84 -1.96
CA PHE A 112 7.82 2.76 -1.19
C PHE A 112 8.19 2.67 0.31
N PRO A 113 7.88 3.71 1.11
CA PRO A 113 8.04 3.60 2.56
C PRO A 113 7.28 2.40 3.12
N ALA A 114 7.75 1.85 4.25
CA ALA A 114 6.90 0.97 5.04
C ALA A 114 5.71 1.79 5.59
N PRO A 115 4.53 1.18 5.80
CA PRO A 115 3.38 1.90 6.36
C PRO A 115 3.66 2.51 7.74
N ALA A 116 4.53 1.85 8.51
CA ALA A 116 4.98 2.30 9.81
C ALA A 116 6.48 2.09 10.00
N VAL A 117 7.11 2.96 10.79
CA VAL A 117 8.34 2.64 11.50
C VAL A 117 7.97 1.69 12.63
N CYS A 118 8.62 0.54 12.74
CA CYS A 118 8.36 -0.42 13.80
C CYS A 118 9.56 -0.57 14.74
N ASP A 119 9.29 -0.99 15.98
CA ASP A 119 10.32 -1.45 16.90
C ASP A 119 10.87 -2.83 16.49
N LYS A 120 11.78 -3.38 17.31
CA LYS A 120 12.39 -4.70 17.10
C LYS A 120 11.40 -5.86 17.21
N SER A 121 10.24 -5.63 17.83
CA SER A 121 9.14 -6.57 17.99
C SER A 121 8.05 -6.38 16.92
N TYR A 122 8.32 -5.56 15.89
CA TYR A 122 7.41 -5.20 14.81
C TYR A 122 6.17 -4.40 15.24
N SER A 123 6.17 -3.82 16.44
CA SER A 123 5.10 -2.93 16.89
C SER A 123 5.21 -1.58 16.17
N PRO A 124 4.13 -1.04 15.58
CA PRO A 124 4.16 0.21 14.84
C PRO A 124 4.31 1.41 15.80
N LEU A 125 5.29 2.27 15.50
CA LEU A 125 5.63 3.45 16.29
C LEU A 125 5.15 4.74 15.63
N LEU A 126 5.58 4.99 14.39
CA LEU A 126 5.35 6.24 13.66
C LEU A 126 4.90 5.97 12.23
N SER A 127 4.05 6.86 11.69
CA SER A 127 3.56 6.81 10.32
C SER A 127 4.67 6.98 9.27
N TRP A 128 4.48 6.39 8.09
CA TRP A 128 5.22 6.70 6.85
C TRP A 128 5.32 8.20 6.56
N ARG A 129 4.34 9.02 7.00
CA ARG A 129 4.36 10.48 6.86
C ARG A 129 5.56 11.12 7.56
N VAL A 130 5.99 10.58 8.69
CA VAL A 130 7.20 11.04 9.40
C VAL A 130 8.45 10.69 8.59
N VAL A 131 8.50 9.49 7.99
CA VAL A 131 9.61 9.04 7.15
C VAL A 131 9.82 9.93 5.92
N LEU A 132 8.74 10.51 5.37
CA LEU A 132 8.81 11.39 4.21
C LEU A 132 9.25 12.82 4.49
N LEU A 133 9.31 13.26 5.76
CA LEU A 133 9.63 14.65 6.11
C LEU A 133 10.93 15.17 5.46
N PRO A 134 12.05 14.43 5.43
CA PRO A 134 13.27 14.90 4.74
C PRO A 134 13.06 15.13 3.24
N TYR A 135 12.24 14.31 2.58
CA TYR A 135 11.93 14.45 1.14
C TYR A 135 11.01 15.64 0.85
N LEU A 136 10.39 16.21 1.90
CA LEU A 136 9.50 17.36 1.85
C LEU A 136 10.19 18.65 2.32
N GLY A 137 11.47 18.62 2.69
CA GLY A 137 12.22 19.76 3.22
C GLY A 137 11.92 20.10 4.69
N TYR A 138 11.52 19.09 5.48
CA TYR A 138 11.22 19.19 6.91
C TYR A 138 12.21 18.38 7.76
N GLU A 139 13.50 18.41 7.41
CA GLU A 139 14.58 17.71 8.12
C GLU A 139 14.67 18.11 9.60
N ASP A 140 14.45 19.40 9.91
CA ASP A 140 14.49 19.90 11.28
C ASP A 140 13.32 19.37 12.13
N LEU A 141 12.14 19.19 11.53
CA LEU A 141 11.00 18.56 12.21
C LEU A 141 11.23 17.06 12.38
N TYR A 142 11.78 16.40 11.35
CA TYR A 142 12.16 14.99 11.42
C TYR A 142 13.14 14.72 12.57
N GLY A 143 14.16 15.57 12.72
CA GLY A 143 15.17 15.45 13.78
C GLY A 143 14.63 15.66 15.21
N GLN A 144 13.40 16.18 15.36
CA GLN A 144 12.76 16.33 16.67
C GLN A 144 12.02 15.06 17.13
N PHE A 145 11.68 14.14 16.23
CA PHE A 145 10.99 12.90 16.60
C PHE A 145 11.92 11.91 17.31
N ARG A 146 11.39 11.22 18.32
CA ARG A 146 12.00 10.01 18.88
C ARG A 146 11.48 8.81 18.10
N LEU A 147 12.31 8.30 17.19
CA LEU A 147 11.93 7.24 16.25
C LEU A 147 11.75 5.86 16.90
N ASP A 148 12.20 5.71 18.14
CA ASP A 148 12.08 4.53 18.99
C ASP A 148 10.90 4.61 19.97
N GLU A 149 10.11 5.68 19.92
CA GLU A 149 8.91 5.87 20.73
C GLU A 149 7.65 5.92 19.85
N PRO A 150 6.49 5.48 20.37
CA PRO A 150 5.24 5.55 19.62
C PRO A 150 4.82 7.01 19.38
N TRP A 151 3.96 7.21 18.38
CA TRP A 151 3.45 8.51 17.96
C TRP A 151 2.74 9.31 19.07
N ASP A 152 2.17 8.61 20.06
CA ASP A 152 1.43 9.17 21.20
C ASP A 152 2.23 9.17 22.52
N SER A 153 3.53 8.86 22.46
CA SER A 153 4.44 9.09 23.58
C SER A 153 4.41 10.55 24.05
N PRO A 154 4.70 10.86 25.32
CA PRO A 154 4.69 12.24 25.80
C PRO A 154 5.53 13.20 24.96
N HIS A 155 6.67 12.74 24.41
CA HIS A 155 7.53 13.55 23.54
C HIS A 155 6.97 13.70 22.13
N ASN A 156 6.67 12.60 21.43
CA ASN A 156 6.21 12.68 20.03
C ASN A 156 4.81 13.32 19.93
N ARG A 157 4.00 13.21 20.98
CA ARG A 157 2.65 13.78 21.00
C ARG A 157 2.66 15.30 20.89
N ASP A 158 3.64 15.97 21.49
CA ASP A 158 3.77 17.43 21.43
C ASP A 158 4.03 17.94 20.00
N LEU A 159 4.56 17.07 19.12
CA LEU A 159 4.84 17.36 17.72
C LEU A 159 3.62 17.23 16.80
N LEU A 160 2.48 16.70 17.27
CA LEU A 160 1.27 16.60 16.43
C LEU A 160 0.81 17.97 15.94
N SER A 161 0.86 18.97 16.82
CA SER A 161 0.53 20.38 16.52
C SER A 161 1.41 20.99 15.43
N SER A 162 2.55 20.35 15.12
CA SER A 162 3.51 20.72 14.09
C SER A 162 3.25 20.03 12.74
N ILE A 163 2.02 19.62 12.47
CA ILE A 163 1.64 19.02 11.18
C ILE A 163 2.13 19.90 10.01
N PRO A 164 2.85 19.34 9.03
CA PRO A 164 3.24 20.05 7.82
C PRO A 164 2.02 20.53 7.00
N PRO A 165 2.08 21.71 6.35
CA PRO A 165 0.99 22.19 5.49
C PRO A 165 0.57 21.17 4.43
N VAL A 166 1.53 20.42 3.89
CA VAL A 166 1.30 19.39 2.86
C VAL A 166 0.42 18.23 3.34
N TYR A 167 0.40 17.93 4.65
CA TYR A 167 -0.48 16.91 5.22
C TYR A 167 -1.81 17.46 5.73
N GLN A 168 -1.98 18.78 5.74
CA GLN A 168 -3.22 19.41 6.18
C GLN A 168 -4.25 19.38 5.05
N SER A 169 -5.30 18.57 5.20
CA SER A 169 -6.46 18.66 4.32
C SER A 169 -7.13 20.03 4.45
N PRO A 170 -7.54 20.68 3.34
CA PRO A 170 -8.14 22.02 3.37
C PRO A 170 -9.54 22.06 4.00
N ASP A 171 -10.16 20.92 4.24
CA ASP A 171 -11.46 20.80 4.91
C ASP A 171 -11.34 20.85 6.43
N ARG A 172 -10.12 20.79 6.97
CA ARG A 172 -9.86 20.71 8.41
C ARG A 172 -8.63 21.48 8.83
N PHE A 173 -8.59 21.90 10.09
CA PHE A 173 -7.49 22.67 10.68
C PHE A 173 -7.15 22.14 12.07
N ASP A 174 -7.02 20.82 12.19
CA ASP A 174 -6.48 20.12 13.36
C ASP A 174 -5.40 19.10 12.95
N GLU A 175 -4.85 18.39 13.92
CA GLU A 175 -3.67 17.51 13.83
C GLU A 175 -3.89 16.21 13.02
N ARG A 176 -5.07 16.02 12.40
CA ARG A 176 -5.37 14.84 11.57
C ARG A 176 -5.26 15.13 10.07
N THR A 177 -5.19 14.07 9.27
CA THR A 177 -5.06 14.13 7.81
C THR A 177 -6.01 13.14 7.12
N ASN A 178 -6.46 13.51 5.93
CA ASN A 178 -7.27 12.67 5.03
C ASN A 178 -6.40 11.96 3.97
N TYR A 179 -5.11 12.25 3.90
CA TYR A 179 -4.23 11.67 2.88
C TYR A 179 -3.64 10.37 3.41
N GLN A 180 -4.21 9.24 3.01
CA GLN A 180 -3.88 7.91 3.55
C GLN A 180 -3.41 6.96 2.45
N VAL A 181 -2.55 6.01 2.82
CA VAL A 181 -2.12 4.95 1.90
C VAL A 181 -3.07 3.74 2.00
N PRO A 182 -3.33 3.01 0.90
CA PRO A 182 -4.07 1.76 0.99
C PRO A 182 -3.24 0.70 1.74
N LEU A 183 -3.84 0.07 2.75
CA LEU A 183 -3.28 -1.04 3.50
C LEU A 183 -3.98 -2.35 3.12
N GLY A 184 -3.19 -3.40 2.91
CA GLY A 184 -3.68 -4.74 2.62
C GLY A 184 -2.55 -5.64 2.11
N ALA A 185 -2.73 -6.96 2.12
CA ALA A 185 -1.69 -7.90 1.69
C ALA A 185 -1.24 -7.65 0.23
N GLY A 186 -2.17 -7.25 -0.64
CA GLY A 186 -1.90 -6.91 -2.04
C GLY A 186 -1.57 -5.43 -2.28
N ALA A 187 -1.54 -4.57 -1.27
CA ALA A 187 -1.29 -3.14 -1.47
C ALA A 187 0.21 -2.80 -1.54
N ALA A 188 0.53 -1.64 -2.13
CA ALA A 188 1.90 -1.11 -2.17
C ALA A 188 2.46 -0.77 -0.77
N PHE A 189 1.57 -0.64 0.23
CA PHE A 189 1.93 -0.49 1.64
C PHE A 189 1.42 -1.71 2.41
N SER A 190 2.27 -2.74 2.49
CA SER A 190 1.94 -4.01 3.13
C SER A 190 3.07 -4.49 4.04
N GLY A 191 2.68 -5.18 5.12
CA GLY A 191 3.62 -5.70 6.12
C GLY A 191 4.40 -4.61 6.87
N ASN A 192 5.61 -4.96 7.30
CA ASN A 192 6.50 -4.15 8.14
C ASN A 192 7.69 -3.55 7.37
N ARG A 193 7.72 -3.70 6.04
CA ARG A 193 8.80 -3.22 5.17
C ARG A 193 8.21 -2.55 3.94
N GLY A 194 8.98 -1.64 3.35
CA GLY A 194 8.62 -1.02 2.08
C GLY A 194 8.53 -2.04 0.95
N VAL A 195 7.46 -1.97 0.14
CA VAL A 195 7.32 -2.80 -1.05
C VAL A 195 8.25 -2.28 -2.14
N ALA A 196 9.11 -3.16 -2.65
CA ALA A 196 10.02 -2.82 -3.75
C ALA A 196 9.25 -2.60 -5.04
N VAL A 197 9.59 -1.57 -5.79
CA VAL A 197 8.88 -1.20 -7.04
C VAL A 197 8.81 -2.34 -8.04
N ARG A 198 9.86 -3.17 -8.11
CA ARG A 198 9.91 -4.36 -8.97
C ARG A 198 8.88 -5.45 -8.65
N LYS A 199 8.22 -5.38 -7.48
CA LYS A 199 7.16 -6.29 -7.06
C LYS A 199 5.76 -5.79 -7.44
N ILE A 200 5.66 -4.63 -8.08
CA ILE A 200 4.38 -4.08 -8.56
C ILE A 200 4.18 -4.59 -9.98
N GLU A 201 3.51 -5.75 -10.08
CA GLU A 201 3.31 -6.52 -11.30
C GLU A 201 2.22 -5.91 -12.19
N ASP A 202 1.20 -5.30 -11.61
CA ASP A 202 0.12 -4.57 -12.32
C ASP A 202 0.61 -3.25 -12.96
N GLY A 203 1.84 -2.85 -12.63
CA GLY A 203 2.50 -1.66 -13.13
C GLY A 203 2.31 -0.45 -12.20
N VAL A 204 3.44 0.20 -11.89
CA VAL A 204 3.53 1.35 -10.97
C VAL A 204 2.56 2.48 -11.32
N VAL A 205 2.37 2.75 -12.61
CA VAL A 205 1.48 3.81 -13.12
C VAL A 205 -0.01 3.48 -12.97
N ASN A 206 -0.36 2.21 -12.71
CA ASN A 206 -1.73 1.73 -12.57
C ASN A 206 -2.14 1.48 -11.11
N THR A 207 -1.20 1.56 -10.17
CA THR A 207 -1.45 1.30 -8.74
C THR A 207 -1.62 2.62 -8.00
N VAL A 208 -2.72 2.75 -7.27
CA VAL A 208 -2.94 3.83 -6.30
C VAL A 208 -2.07 3.59 -5.07
N VAL A 209 -1.26 4.58 -4.71
CA VAL A 209 -0.37 4.52 -3.55
C VAL A 209 -0.80 5.45 -2.42
N LEU A 210 -1.70 6.40 -2.70
CA LEU A 210 -2.30 7.28 -1.70
C LEU A 210 -3.66 7.76 -2.20
N LEU A 211 -4.63 7.89 -1.30
CA LEU A 211 -5.98 8.38 -1.57
C LEU A 211 -6.43 9.43 -0.53
N GLU A 212 -7.35 10.29 -0.94
CA GLU A 212 -8.10 11.18 -0.05
C GLU A 212 -9.30 10.43 0.55
N VAL A 213 -9.30 10.27 1.88
CA VAL A 213 -10.43 9.69 2.63
C VAL A 213 -11.39 10.75 3.15
N ASP A 214 -12.60 10.34 3.50
CA ASP A 214 -13.57 11.20 4.16
C ASP A 214 -13.16 11.51 5.61
N ASP A 215 -13.75 12.56 6.18
CA ASP A 215 -13.36 13.10 7.49
C ASP A 215 -13.56 12.12 8.64
N GLU A 216 -14.51 11.19 8.51
CA GLU A 216 -14.75 10.14 9.50
C GLU A 216 -13.52 9.23 9.68
N LEU A 217 -12.76 9.01 8.60
CA LEU A 217 -11.57 8.15 8.59
C LEU A 217 -10.27 8.91 8.85
N ALA A 218 -10.28 10.25 8.95
CA ALA A 218 -9.06 11.03 9.14
C ALA A 218 -8.26 10.56 10.37
N VAL A 219 -6.93 10.56 10.33
CA VAL A 219 -6.09 10.07 11.45
C VAL A 219 -5.09 11.12 11.89
N PRO A 220 -4.67 11.16 13.17
CA PRO A 220 -3.53 11.99 13.57
C PRO A 220 -2.34 11.72 12.64
N TRP A 221 -1.72 12.76 12.08
CA TRP A 221 -0.80 12.57 10.95
C TRP A 221 0.46 11.73 11.28
N THR A 222 0.84 11.66 12.56
CA THR A 222 1.97 10.84 13.03
C THR A 222 1.57 9.40 13.36
N LYS A 223 0.26 9.11 13.49
CA LYS A 223 -0.27 7.79 13.84
C LYS A 223 -0.08 6.81 12.67
N PRO A 224 0.53 5.64 12.88
CA PRO A 224 0.68 4.59 11.86
C PRO A 224 -0.62 3.81 11.66
N ASP A 225 -1.65 4.51 11.19
CA ASP A 225 -2.97 3.97 10.86
C ASP A 225 -3.41 4.63 9.57
N ASP A 226 -3.97 3.85 8.65
CA ASP A 226 -4.30 4.28 7.29
C ASP A 226 -5.48 3.45 6.76
N TYR A 227 -5.85 3.70 5.51
CA TYR A 227 -7.05 3.15 4.89
C TYR A 227 -6.90 1.63 4.66
N ARG A 228 -7.66 0.82 5.38
CA ARG A 228 -7.69 -0.64 5.20
C ARG A 228 -8.59 -0.99 4.02
N VAL A 229 -8.02 -1.59 2.99
CA VAL A 229 -8.77 -2.01 1.80
C VAL A 229 -9.68 -3.18 2.14
N ASP A 230 -10.99 -2.98 1.97
CA ASP A 230 -12.00 -4.03 2.02
C ASP A 230 -12.60 -4.24 0.62
N TYR A 231 -12.33 -5.41 0.03
CA TYR A 231 -12.85 -5.75 -1.30
C TYR A 231 -14.33 -6.12 -1.29
N ALA A 232 -14.92 -6.43 -0.12
CA ALA A 232 -16.36 -6.64 0.02
C ALA A 232 -17.13 -5.32 0.07
N LYS A 233 -16.44 -4.21 0.39
CA LYS A 233 -17.00 -2.87 0.49
C LYS A 233 -16.12 -1.86 -0.27
N PRO A 234 -16.09 -1.96 -1.60
CA PRO A 234 -15.19 -1.16 -2.40
C PRO A 234 -15.51 0.33 -2.28
N ALA A 235 -14.48 1.15 -2.11
CA ALA A 235 -14.57 2.61 -1.97
C ALA A 235 -15.41 3.12 -0.79
N GLU A 236 -15.62 2.33 0.27
CA GLU A 236 -16.26 2.83 1.50
C GLU A 236 -15.38 3.91 2.17
N GLY A 237 -15.98 5.04 2.55
CA GLY A 237 -15.28 6.13 3.24
C GLY A 237 -14.36 6.99 2.36
N VAL A 238 -14.61 7.02 1.06
CA VAL A 238 -14.05 8.02 0.15
C VAL A 238 -15.15 8.71 -0.66
N GLY A 239 -14.94 9.98 -0.99
CA GLY A 239 -15.67 10.69 -2.03
C GLY A 239 -16.72 11.69 -1.55
N GLU A 240 -17.07 11.69 -0.27
CA GLU A 240 -17.99 12.67 0.32
C GLU A 240 -17.41 14.09 0.23
N LEU A 241 -16.10 14.23 0.46
CA LEU A 241 -15.42 15.54 0.43
C LEU A 241 -15.46 16.24 -0.93
N ARG A 242 -15.67 15.52 -2.04
CA ARG A 242 -15.67 16.08 -3.41
C ARG A 242 -16.89 15.69 -4.23
N ALA A 243 -18.03 15.47 -3.58
CA ALA A 243 -19.31 15.20 -4.22
C ALA A 243 -19.27 13.98 -5.16
N GLY A 244 -18.88 12.82 -4.63
CA GLY A 244 -18.83 11.56 -5.38
C GLY A 244 -17.54 11.38 -6.19
N HIS A 245 -16.52 12.20 -5.92
CA HIS A 245 -15.17 12.04 -6.46
C HIS A 245 -14.15 12.05 -5.34
N PHE A 246 -12.98 11.49 -5.58
CA PHE A 246 -11.85 11.57 -4.66
C PHE A 246 -10.56 11.71 -5.45
N PHE A 247 -9.54 12.29 -4.81
CA PHE A 247 -8.22 12.39 -5.40
C PHE A 247 -7.34 11.22 -4.98
N VAL A 248 -6.47 10.79 -5.90
CA VAL A 248 -5.50 9.72 -5.69
C VAL A 248 -4.11 10.17 -6.15
N VAL A 249 -3.09 9.52 -5.63
CA VAL A 249 -1.72 9.54 -6.17
C VAL A 249 -1.41 8.16 -6.70
N TRP A 250 -1.04 8.10 -7.97
CA TRP A 250 -0.56 6.88 -8.64
C TRP A 250 0.89 6.60 -8.25
N GLY A 251 1.36 5.36 -8.41
CA GLY A 251 2.70 4.96 -7.99
C GLY A 251 3.84 5.72 -8.67
N ASP A 252 3.60 6.38 -9.79
CA ASP A 252 4.55 7.26 -10.46
C ASP A 252 4.56 8.71 -9.91
N GLY A 253 3.74 8.98 -8.88
CA GLY A 253 3.59 10.28 -8.23
C GLY A 253 2.61 11.23 -8.92
N THR A 254 1.96 10.82 -10.01
CA THR A 254 0.94 11.64 -10.67
C THR A 254 -0.35 11.68 -9.83
N VAL A 255 -1.04 12.83 -9.87
CA VAL A 255 -2.31 13.01 -9.17
C VAL A 255 -3.46 12.77 -10.14
N GLY A 256 -4.43 11.97 -9.72
CA GLY A 256 -5.65 11.68 -10.45
C GLY A 256 -6.90 12.05 -9.68
N GLN A 257 -7.98 12.31 -10.40
CA GLN A 257 -9.33 12.35 -9.83
C GLN A 257 -10.12 11.15 -10.35
N VAL A 258 -10.79 10.43 -9.44
CA VAL A 258 -11.57 9.22 -9.72
C VAL A 258 -13.00 9.41 -9.22
N SER A 259 -13.98 8.92 -9.99
CA SER A 259 -15.40 8.90 -9.57
C SER A 259 -15.65 7.76 -8.57
N LEU A 260 -16.64 7.89 -7.70
CA LEU A 260 -16.99 6.83 -6.76
C LEU A 260 -17.45 5.55 -7.49
N GLU A 261 -18.16 5.70 -8.62
CA GLU A 261 -18.61 4.58 -9.45
C GLU A 261 -17.43 3.80 -10.05
N ASP A 262 -16.50 4.48 -10.72
CA ASP A 262 -15.34 3.84 -11.32
C ASP A 262 -14.40 3.28 -10.24
N GLY A 263 -14.20 4.04 -9.15
CA GLY A 263 -13.45 3.61 -7.99
C GLY A 263 -14.00 2.29 -7.45
N ALA A 264 -15.29 2.22 -7.16
CA ALA A 264 -15.92 1.01 -6.64
C ALA A 264 -15.82 -0.17 -7.62
N LYS A 265 -16.00 0.07 -8.91
CA LYS A 265 -15.93 -0.95 -9.98
C LYS A 265 -14.52 -1.54 -10.15
N TYR A 266 -13.49 -0.71 -10.06
CA TYR A 266 -12.09 -1.10 -10.31
C TYR A 266 -11.25 -1.17 -9.02
N TRP A 267 -11.88 -1.19 -7.84
CA TRP A 267 -11.19 -1.02 -6.55
C TRP A 267 -10.00 -1.95 -6.36
N LYS A 268 -10.18 -3.24 -6.66
CA LYS A 268 -9.07 -4.21 -6.57
C LYS A 268 -7.93 -3.90 -7.53
N ALA A 269 -8.24 -3.56 -8.78
CA ALA A 269 -7.23 -3.21 -9.79
C ALA A 269 -6.47 -1.92 -9.43
N LEU A 270 -7.12 -1.00 -8.70
CA LEU A 270 -6.52 0.25 -8.24
C LEU A 270 -5.57 0.04 -7.05
N THR A 271 -5.99 -0.77 -6.07
CA THR A 271 -5.28 -0.86 -4.79
C THR A 271 -4.35 -2.06 -4.68
N SER A 272 -4.39 -3.00 -5.64
CA SER A 272 -3.51 -4.17 -5.69
C SER A 272 -2.23 -3.89 -6.47
N ILE A 273 -1.16 -4.60 -6.13
CA ILE A 273 0.12 -4.60 -6.86
C ILE A 273 0.22 -5.78 -7.84
N ASP A 274 -0.58 -6.82 -7.63
CA ASP A 274 -0.55 -8.12 -8.32
C ASP A 274 -1.96 -8.70 -8.55
N GLY A 275 -2.97 -7.85 -8.73
CA GLY A 275 -4.35 -8.24 -8.96
C GLY A 275 -4.57 -8.95 -10.30
N GLY A 276 -3.79 -8.61 -11.33
CA GLY A 276 -3.79 -9.25 -12.65
C GLY A 276 -4.96 -8.86 -13.56
N GLU A 277 -5.84 -7.94 -13.13
CA GLU A 277 -6.93 -7.46 -13.96
C GLU A 277 -6.43 -6.58 -15.14
N PRO A 278 -7.04 -6.68 -16.34
CA PRO A 278 -6.72 -5.76 -17.42
C PRO A 278 -7.24 -4.36 -17.07
N PHE A 279 -6.35 -3.49 -16.61
CA PHE A 279 -6.68 -2.15 -16.13
C PHE A 279 -5.64 -1.11 -16.59
N SER A 280 -6.09 0.13 -16.80
CA SER A 280 -5.20 1.27 -16.95
C SER A 280 -5.76 2.47 -16.20
N ALA A 281 -4.92 3.12 -15.41
CA ALA A 281 -5.27 4.33 -14.66
C ALA A 281 -5.94 5.39 -15.55
N SER A 282 -5.43 5.58 -16.77
CA SER A 282 -5.98 6.53 -17.76
C SER A 282 -7.44 6.30 -18.16
N GLN A 283 -8.00 5.11 -17.91
CA GLN A 283 -9.40 4.80 -18.23
C GLN A 283 -10.38 5.50 -17.28
N ILE A 284 -9.97 5.71 -16.03
CA ILE A 284 -10.85 6.22 -14.96
C ILE A 284 -10.30 7.46 -14.25
N SER A 285 -9.01 7.74 -14.44
CA SER A 285 -8.33 8.90 -13.87
C SER A 285 -8.38 10.05 -14.85
N GLN A 286 -9.02 11.13 -14.44
CA GLN A 286 -8.90 12.40 -15.13
C GLN A 286 -7.79 13.24 -14.49
N ALA A 287 -7.22 14.17 -15.26
CA ALA A 287 -6.39 15.21 -14.69
C ALA A 287 -7.24 15.99 -13.66
N PRO A 288 -6.71 16.27 -12.48
CA PRO A 288 -7.51 16.87 -11.42
C PRO A 288 -7.98 18.27 -11.84
N VAL A 289 -9.29 18.52 -11.75
CA VAL A 289 -9.90 19.80 -12.10
C VAL A 289 -10.18 20.61 -10.83
N VAL A 290 -9.80 21.88 -10.88
CA VAL A 290 -9.94 22.83 -9.77
C VAL A 290 -11.40 23.22 -9.56
N GLU A 291 -12.11 23.50 -10.64
CA GLU A 291 -13.53 23.83 -10.59
C GLU A 291 -14.35 22.53 -10.36
N PRO A 292 -15.28 22.53 -9.39
CA PRO A 292 -16.21 21.43 -9.25
C PRO A 292 -17.04 21.32 -10.54
N ALA A 293 -17.27 20.08 -10.99
CA ALA A 293 -18.18 19.85 -12.11
C ALA A 293 -19.52 20.53 -11.82
N PRO A 294 -20.15 21.21 -12.81
CA PRO A 294 -21.51 21.69 -12.63
C PRO A 294 -22.40 20.55 -12.15
N PRO A 295 -23.33 20.77 -11.21
CA PRO A 295 -24.26 19.72 -10.83
C PRO A 295 -24.96 19.24 -12.10
N GLU A 296 -24.87 17.94 -12.38
CA GLU A 296 -25.60 17.33 -13.48
C GLU A 296 -27.07 17.72 -13.32
N GLN A 297 -27.59 18.46 -14.29
CA GLN A 297 -29.00 18.78 -14.33
C GLN A 297 -29.73 17.47 -14.57
N VAL A 298 -30.29 16.89 -13.51
CA VAL A 298 -31.29 15.84 -13.62
C VAL A 298 -32.38 16.35 -14.55
N ALA A 299 -32.39 15.85 -15.79
CA ALA A 299 -33.42 16.17 -16.76
C ALA A 299 -34.75 15.64 -16.22
N ASP A 300 -35.55 16.55 -15.69
CA ASP A 300 -36.95 16.32 -15.34
C ASP A 300 -37.72 16.00 -16.63
N VAL A 301 -37.91 14.72 -16.91
CA VAL A 301 -38.85 14.24 -17.94
C VAL A 301 -40.19 13.92 -17.29
N SER A 302 -40.84 14.95 -16.78
CA SER A 302 -42.26 14.90 -16.40
C SER A 302 -43.14 15.29 -17.58
N ALA A 303 -43.68 14.25 -18.22
CA ALA A 303 -44.99 14.13 -18.85
C ALA A 303 -45.67 15.36 -19.49
N ASP A 304 -45.77 15.33 -20.83
CA ASP A 304 -46.87 15.94 -21.56
C ASP A 304 -47.64 14.85 -22.34
N VAL A 305 -48.76 14.40 -21.77
CA VAL A 305 -49.81 13.66 -22.50
C VAL A 305 -51.01 14.59 -22.61
N LYS A 306 -51.31 15.05 -23.83
CA LYS A 306 -52.66 15.42 -24.24
C LYS A 306 -52.85 15.29 -25.74
N SER A 307 -53.99 14.67 -26.08
CA SER A 307 -54.88 14.90 -27.23
C SER A 307 -55.05 13.68 -28.14
N THR A 308 -56.12 12.88 -27.95
CA THR A 308 -57.48 12.94 -28.57
C THR A 308 -57.63 12.06 -29.81
N GLY A 309 -58.65 11.19 -29.80
CA GLY A 309 -59.34 10.69 -31.01
C GLY A 309 -59.74 9.21 -30.93
N GLY A 310 -61.01 8.91 -30.67
CA GLY A 310 -61.65 7.64 -31.08
C GLY A 310 -62.63 7.89 -32.23
N PRO A 311 -63.57 6.99 -32.57
CA PRO A 311 -63.59 5.53 -32.43
C PRO A 311 -63.88 4.83 -33.80
N GLU A 312 -63.63 3.53 -33.96
CA GLU A 312 -64.44 2.72 -34.89
C GLU A 312 -64.43 1.22 -34.59
N THR A 313 -65.60 0.65 -34.82
CA THR A 313 -66.15 -0.64 -34.40
C THR A 313 -65.75 -1.77 -35.36
N ARG A 314 -65.44 -2.97 -34.86
CA ARG A 314 -65.88 -4.28 -35.43
C ARG A 314 -65.39 -5.49 -34.62
N GLU A 315 -66.34 -6.17 -34.00
CA GLU A 315 -66.34 -7.60 -33.65
C GLU A 315 -67.19 -8.36 -34.73
N PRO A 316 -67.35 -9.72 -34.76
CA PRO A 316 -67.18 -10.69 -33.66
C PRO A 316 -66.60 -12.09 -34.01
N ALA A 317 -66.54 -12.92 -32.95
CA ALA A 317 -66.63 -14.39 -32.86
C ALA A 317 -65.31 -15.20 -32.95
N GLY A 318 -65.00 -16.13 -32.03
CA GLY A 318 -65.67 -16.62 -30.83
C GLY A 318 -64.98 -17.87 -30.25
N LYS A 319 -65.44 -18.26 -29.03
CA LYS A 319 -65.22 -19.50 -28.24
C LYS A 319 -63.99 -19.57 -27.31
N GLY A 320 -64.26 -19.54 -25.99
CA GLY A 320 -63.35 -20.00 -24.92
C GLY A 320 -63.49 -21.51 -24.65
N PRO A 321 -63.23 -22.04 -23.42
CA PRO A 321 -62.66 -21.41 -22.22
C PRO A 321 -61.54 -22.24 -21.53
N THR A 322 -61.01 -21.73 -20.40
CA THR A 322 -60.80 -22.43 -19.09
C THR A 322 -59.37 -22.46 -18.50
N LYS A 323 -59.30 -21.98 -17.23
CA LYS A 323 -58.39 -22.31 -16.09
C LYS A 323 -56.92 -21.88 -16.15
N GLU A 324 -56.50 -20.99 -15.26
CA GLU A 324 -56.12 -21.15 -13.83
C GLU A 324 -54.65 -21.55 -13.64
N GLN A 325 -53.98 -20.66 -12.90
CA GLN A 325 -52.94 -20.90 -11.89
C GLN A 325 -51.49 -21.14 -12.34
N SER A 326 -50.63 -20.48 -11.55
CA SER A 326 -49.17 -20.45 -11.52
C SER A 326 -48.50 -21.83 -11.53
N PRO A 327 -47.21 -21.88 -11.91
CA PRO A 327 -46.21 -22.55 -11.07
C PRO A 327 -44.91 -21.72 -11.01
N SER A 328 -44.17 -21.65 -9.90
CA SER A 328 -43.47 -22.70 -9.13
C SER A 328 -42.32 -23.35 -9.91
N ILE A 329 -41.14 -23.22 -9.29
CA ILE A 329 -39.78 -23.66 -9.65
C ILE A 329 -39.73 -25.13 -10.10
N PRO A 330 -38.84 -25.49 -11.04
CA PRO A 330 -38.29 -26.84 -11.09
C PRO A 330 -36.77 -26.86 -10.83
N THR A 331 -36.41 -27.68 -9.86
CA THR A 331 -35.15 -28.43 -9.80
C THR A 331 -35.16 -29.48 -10.90
N GLU A 332 -34.07 -29.64 -11.66
CA GLU A 332 -33.82 -30.86 -12.42
C GLU A 332 -32.42 -31.41 -12.21
N THR A 333 -32.41 -32.73 -12.27
CA THR A 333 -31.43 -33.70 -11.80
C THR A 333 -30.42 -34.02 -12.91
N GLN A 334 -29.31 -34.60 -12.45
CA GLN A 334 -28.13 -35.10 -13.16
C GLN A 334 -28.39 -35.92 -14.43
N THR A 335 -27.44 -35.86 -15.37
CA THR A 335 -27.12 -36.96 -16.29
C THR A 335 -25.65 -37.34 -16.11
N SER A 336 -25.43 -38.61 -15.79
CA SER A 336 -24.15 -39.30 -15.64
C SER A 336 -23.60 -39.82 -16.97
N GLY A 337 -22.27 -39.90 -17.12
CA GLY A 337 -21.60 -40.63 -18.20
C GLY A 337 -20.10 -40.87 -17.95
N ASP A 338 -19.81 -42.10 -17.54
CA ASP A 338 -18.58 -42.91 -17.74
C ASP A 338 -17.37 -42.87 -16.76
N ALA A 339 -17.45 -43.81 -15.80
CA ALA A 339 -16.48 -44.79 -15.27
C ALA A 339 -14.95 -44.53 -15.23
N ALA A 340 -14.44 -44.47 -13.99
CA ALA A 340 -13.38 -45.35 -13.50
C ALA A 340 -13.52 -45.56 -11.98
N GLN A 341 -13.62 -46.82 -11.56
CA GLN A 341 -13.60 -47.24 -10.15
C GLN A 341 -12.16 -47.13 -9.62
N ASP A 342 -11.96 -46.53 -8.44
CA ASP A 342 -10.94 -46.92 -7.46
C ASP A 342 -11.11 -46.14 -6.12
N ASP A 343 -11.05 -46.91 -5.02
CA ASP A 343 -10.91 -46.52 -3.60
C ASP A 343 -12.00 -45.68 -2.90
N ASP A 344 -13.08 -46.39 -2.54
CA ASP A 344 -14.25 -45.91 -1.79
C ASP A 344 -14.00 -45.79 -0.27
N ASN A 345 -12.98 -45.02 0.14
CA ASN A 345 -12.82 -44.58 1.54
C ASN A 345 -12.12 -43.21 1.69
N ARG A 346 -12.21 -42.32 0.68
CA ARG A 346 -11.71 -40.94 0.82
C ARG A 346 -12.80 -40.06 1.41
N SER A 347 -12.57 -39.57 2.62
CA SER A 347 -13.38 -38.51 3.21
C SER A 347 -13.53 -37.35 2.21
N PRO A 348 -14.72 -36.73 2.11
CA PRO A 348 -14.95 -35.64 1.17
C PRO A 348 -13.94 -34.53 1.41
N VAL A 349 -13.34 -34.02 0.34
CA VAL A 349 -12.37 -32.92 0.42
C VAL A 349 -13.08 -31.73 1.08
N PRO A 350 -12.55 -31.20 2.21
CA PRO A 350 -13.21 -30.09 2.90
C PRO A 350 -13.39 -28.89 1.97
N PRO A 351 -14.45 -28.07 2.17
CA PRO A 351 -14.71 -26.88 1.37
C PRO A 351 -13.51 -25.91 1.41
N GLU A 352 -13.31 -25.15 0.33
CA GLU A 352 -12.12 -24.31 0.13
C GLU A 352 -11.87 -23.33 1.29
N SER A 353 -12.94 -22.79 1.87
CA SER A 353 -12.89 -21.94 3.07
C SER A 353 -12.31 -22.64 4.28
N ALA A 354 -12.70 -23.90 4.54
CA ALA A 354 -12.19 -24.71 5.64
C ALA A 354 -10.73 -25.12 5.40
N ARG A 355 -10.35 -25.40 4.15
CA ARG A 355 -8.96 -25.68 3.78
C ARG A 355 -8.07 -24.46 3.95
N ARG A 356 -8.58 -23.27 3.63
CA ARG A 356 -7.84 -22.01 3.81
C ARG A 356 -7.64 -21.69 5.28
N LEU A 357 -8.69 -21.84 6.09
CA LEU A 357 -8.61 -21.66 7.54
C LEU A 357 -7.63 -22.67 8.19
N ALA A 358 -7.63 -23.93 7.74
CA ALA A 358 -6.68 -24.93 8.20
C ALA A 358 -5.22 -24.58 7.81
N LEU A 359 -4.99 -24.03 6.61
CA LEU A 359 -3.67 -23.57 6.19
C LEU A 359 -3.21 -22.33 6.95
N ASP A 360 -4.13 -21.42 7.29
CA ASP A 360 -3.85 -20.22 8.06
C ASP A 360 -3.51 -20.58 9.52
N LEU A 361 -4.27 -21.47 10.17
CA LEU A 361 -3.96 -22.01 11.50
C LEU A 361 -2.66 -22.79 11.51
N PHE A 362 -2.40 -23.60 10.48
CA PHE A 362 -1.16 -24.37 10.37
C PHE A 362 0.06 -23.44 10.28
N ARG A 363 -0.04 -22.36 9.49
CA ARG A 363 1.00 -21.33 9.43
C ARG A 363 1.12 -20.63 10.77
N GLU A 364 0.03 -20.20 11.39
CA GLU A 364 0.10 -19.51 12.68
C GLU A 364 0.76 -20.34 13.79
N ILE A 365 0.47 -21.64 13.86
CA ILE A 365 0.98 -22.53 14.92
C ILE A 365 2.43 -22.96 14.66
N PHE A 366 2.80 -23.20 13.40
CA PHE A 366 4.08 -23.84 13.08
C PHE A 366 5.05 -22.96 12.27
N GLN A 367 4.71 -21.70 11.97
CA GLN A 367 5.56 -20.80 11.17
C GLN A 367 6.94 -20.59 11.78
N SER A 368 7.04 -20.40 13.10
CA SER A 368 8.36 -20.25 13.74
C SER A 368 9.18 -21.54 13.68
N GLU A 369 8.56 -22.70 13.92
CA GLU A 369 9.26 -24.00 13.89
C GLU A 369 9.66 -24.43 12.48
N TYR A 370 8.91 -24.00 11.46
CA TYR A 370 9.25 -24.21 10.05
C TYR A 370 10.40 -23.28 9.59
N GLU A 371 10.41 -22.03 10.06
CA GLU A 371 11.45 -21.05 9.75
C GLU A 371 12.78 -21.34 10.48
N ASP A 372 12.73 -21.97 11.66
CA ASP A 372 13.91 -22.36 12.44
C ASP A 372 14.58 -23.68 11.95
N ALA A 373 13.93 -24.45 11.09
CA ALA A 373 14.45 -25.70 10.53
C ALA A 373 15.30 -25.45 9.27
N ASP A 374 16.57 -25.11 9.48
CA ASP A 374 17.50 -24.73 8.41
C ASP A 374 18.17 -25.94 7.72
N THR A 375 18.24 -27.09 8.38
CA THR A 375 18.84 -28.31 7.81
C THR A 375 17.82 -29.36 7.39
N ASP A 376 18.18 -30.22 6.43
CA ASP A 376 17.29 -31.27 5.93
C ASP A 376 16.90 -32.29 7.00
N GLU A 377 17.76 -32.55 8.00
CA GLU A 377 17.45 -33.40 9.16
C GLU A 377 16.43 -32.74 10.10
N GLU A 378 16.55 -31.43 10.36
CA GLU A 378 15.60 -30.68 11.19
C GLU A 378 14.23 -30.57 10.52
N ARG A 379 14.19 -30.42 9.19
CA ARG A 379 12.95 -30.42 8.40
C ARG A 379 12.27 -31.79 8.40
N LEU A 380 13.04 -32.87 8.36
CA LEU A 380 12.52 -34.24 8.48
C LEU A 380 11.96 -34.50 9.89
N ALA A 381 12.66 -34.08 10.94
CA ALA A 381 12.19 -34.19 12.31
C ALA A 381 10.92 -33.36 12.55
N PHE A 382 10.85 -32.15 11.98
CA PHE A 382 9.66 -31.31 12.00
C PHE A 382 8.48 -31.94 11.25
N ALA A 383 8.72 -32.53 10.08
CA ALA A 383 7.69 -33.25 9.33
C ALA A 383 7.15 -34.48 10.08
N GLU A 384 8.01 -35.24 10.78
CA GLU A 384 7.56 -36.35 11.64
C GLU A 384 6.76 -35.86 12.86
N LYS A 385 7.15 -34.73 13.45
CA LYS A 385 6.43 -34.09 14.56
C LYS A 385 5.02 -33.64 14.14
N ILE A 386 4.88 -33.02 12.97
CA ILE A 386 3.57 -32.64 12.40
C ILE A 386 2.71 -33.89 12.19
N ARG A 387 3.30 -34.96 11.65
CA ARG A 387 2.55 -36.21 11.39
C ARG A 387 2.06 -36.86 12.68
N ALA A 388 2.91 -36.90 13.72
CA ALA A 388 2.51 -37.40 15.04
C ALA A 388 1.42 -36.54 15.69
N HIS A 389 1.44 -35.21 15.47
CA HIS A 389 0.39 -34.31 15.94
C HIS A 389 -0.93 -34.53 15.20
N ALA A 390 -0.87 -34.77 13.88
CA ALA A 390 -2.05 -35.10 13.07
C ALA A 390 -2.67 -36.44 13.47
N ASP A 391 -1.86 -37.48 13.74
CA ASP A 391 -2.33 -38.80 14.19
C ASP A 391 -2.93 -38.77 15.62
N GLY A 392 -2.62 -37.74 16.41
CA GLY A 392 -3.13 -37.54 17.78
C GLY A 392 -4.43 -36.75 17.90
N MET A 393 -4.90 -36.11 16.82
CA MET A 393 -6.16 -35.37 16.82
C MET A 393 -7.32 -36.35 16.56
N GLN A 394 -8.02 -36.75 17.62
CA GLN A 394 -9.26 -37.53 17.47
C GLN A 394 -10.34 -36.68 16.78
N GLU A 395 -11.06 -37.29 15.83
CA GLU A 395 -12.15 -36.66 15.08
C GLU A 395 -13.29 -36.25 16.04
N ASP A 396 -13.35 -34.96 16.41
CA ASP A 396 -14.55 -34.36 16.99
C ASP A 396 -15.65 -34.37 15.92
N THR A 397 -16.41 -35.45 15.91
CA THR A 397 -17.64 -35.58 15.12
C THR A 397 -18.77 -34.90 15.89
N ALA A 398 -19.21 -33.74 15.39
CA ALA A 398 -20.45 -33.08 15.76
C ALA A 398 -21.19 -32.60 14.52
#